data_AF-A0A258FN38-F1
#
_entry.id   AF-A0A258FN38-F1
#
_cell.length_a   1.000
_cell.length_b   1.000
_cell.length_c   1.000
_cell.angle_alpha   90.00
_cell.angle_beta   90.00
_cell.angle_gamma   90.00
#
_symmetry.space_group_name_H-M   'P 1'
#
loop_
_entity.id
_entity.type
_entity.pdbx_description
1 polymer ?
#
loop_
_entity_poly.entity_id
_entity_poly.type
_entity_poly.pdbx_seq_one_letter_code
_entity_poly.pdbx_strand_id
1 'polypeptide(L)'
;MSDGAAETAPGDSAVVRKAVSAVSAALGPANPASTKKMWRWERQGLCVNVHREGRRTATVWIAGGGIAATARINLAATLELEPGTPPKNSNCSAPIKAGPTWFTYASADHEFTLLLNLLTDLVGGEAELSDLTEADAELEDMSGAEEAPLELESSERRLATQSLDLSIEALVARISRNGLILQPEFQRDYVWSAGKASALVESVLMRIPLPVVYLAETMEGDWEVVDGQQRLTSLHSYVVGRFPDGTAFRLGQMNVRSDLKGKAFKDLPKADQNAILNYTLRAVILQNESHPDLKFEVFERLNCGSVQLKDAELRNCMYRGAYNDMLNELAENPFLLKIRHAEATHKRMEDRQLILRFFAMKRNSHLNFKGGMKQFMNREMIAHRHASPTEISALKAMFESAIECAWAVFGPNAFRRWSAGDDRGPEGHWESKLNVALWDTILYTFAFFEKRQIVPVADAIREEFLDLMSNDDTFVDYIGRTTDKPDRVRYRADTWRQRLEAAVVVPAGEVRAFSRKLKEDLHAADPTCAICSQHVHAPQDAEVDHIKHYWRGGATIPENARLTHRHCNRARGGR
;
A
#
# COMPACT_ATOMS: atom_id res chain seq x y z
N MET A 1 -66.31 17.85 16.07
CA MET A 1 -65.83 16.60 15.43
C MET A 1 -65.03 17.01 14.22
N SER A 2 -63.72 17.03 14.40
CA SER A 2 -62.73 17.31 13.36
C SER A 2 -61.48 16.55 13.77
N ASP A 3 -61.12 15.55 12.97
CA ASP A 3 -59.88 14.80 13.12
C ASP A 3 -58.69 15.76 12.99
N GLY A 4 -57.95 15.91 14.08
CA GLY A 4 -56.68 16.62 14.12
C GLY A 4 -55.55 15.61 14.20
N ALA A 5 -54.78 15.51 13.12
CA ALA A 5 -53.57 14.71 13.03
C ALA A 5 -52.61 15.04 14.18
N ALA A 6 -52.17 14.01 14.92
CA ALA A 6 -51.06 14.14 15.84
C ALA A 6 -49.75 14.12 15.02
N GLU A 7 -49.21 15.31 14.78
CA GLU A 7 -47.84 15.51 14.28
C GLU A 7 -46.85 14.82 15.22
N THR A 8 -46.17 13.79 14.71
CA THR A 8 -44.99 13.19 15.36
C THR A 8 -43.83 14.18 15.24
N ALA A 9 -43.34 14.67 16.37
CA ALA A 9 -42.19 15.57 16.46
C ALA A 9 -40.89 14.93 15.91
N PRO A 10 -40.00 15.71 15.26
CA PRO A 10 -38.83 15.20 14.57
C PRO A 10 -37.67 14.96 15.55
N GLY A 11 -37.59 13.75 16.12
CA GLY A 11 -36.33 13.25 16.69
C GLY A 11 -35.35 12.95 15.56
N ASP A 12 -34.12 13.46 15.67
CA ASP A 12 -33.09 13.58 14.62
C ASP A 12 -33.06 12.45 13.57
N SER A 13 -33.85 12.65 12.51
CA SER A 13 -34.04 11.73 11.39
C SER A 13 -32.73 11.38 10.66
N ALA A 14 -31.72 12.24 10.74
CA ALA A 14 -30.42 12.05 10.10
C ALA A 14 -29.55 11.05 10.87
N VAL A 15 -29.50 11.15 12.20
CA VAL A 15 -28.67 10.29 13.06
C VAL A 15 -29.19 8.85 13.05
N VAL A 16 -30.51 8.67 13.12
CA VAL A 16 -31.14 7.35 12.98
C VAL A 16 -30.87 6.74 11.59
N ARG A 17 -30.98 7.53 10.52
CA ARG A 17 -30.64 7.07 9.16
C ARG A 17 -29.17 6.68 9.02
N LYS A 18 -28.25 7.42 9.65
CA LYS A 18 -26.81 7.14 9.64
C LYS A 18 -26.48 5.84 10.37
N ALA A 19 -27.08 5.61 11.55
CA ALA A 19 -26.93 4.36 12.29
C ALA A 19 -27.50 3.15 11.53
N VAL A 20 -28.70 3.29 10.92
CA VAL A 20 -29.30 2.23 10.08
C VAL A 20 -28.42 1.93 8.86
N SER A 21 -27.87 2.96 8.22
CA SER A 21 -26.96 2.82 7.07
C SER A 21 -25.66 2.11 7.45
N ALA A 22 -25.03 2.50 8.56
CA ALA A 22 -23.80 1.89 9.05
C ALA A 22 -24.00 0.39 9.35
N VAL A 23 -25.08 0.05 10.06
CA VAL A 23 -25.44 -1.35 10.35
C VAL A 23 -25.76 -2.11 9.08
N SER A 24 -26.53 -1.52 8.14
CA SER A 24 -26.86 -2.19 6.88
C SER A 24 -25.62 -2.43 5.99
N ALA A 25 -24.67 -1.49 5.95
CA ALA A 25 -23.40 -1.63 5.24
C ALA A 25 -22.54 -2.75 5.83
N ALA A 26 -22.42 -2.78 7.16
CA ALA A 26 -21.65 -3.79 7.89
C ALA A 26 -22.22 -5.22 7.72
N LEU A 27 -23.55 -5.35 7.57
CA LEU A 27 -24.23 -6.63 7.40
C LEU A 27 -24.18 -7.18 5.96
N GLY A 28 -23.90 -6.34 4.96
CA GLY A 28 -23.88 -6.71 3.54
C GLY A 28 -25.25 -7.12 2.95
N PRO A 29 -25.29 -7.49 1.66
CA PRO A 29 -26.53 -7.84 0.96
C PRO A 29 -27.21 -9.07 1.57
N ALA A 30 -28.55 -9.05 1.61
CA ALA A 30 -29.36 -10.10 2.24
C ALA A 30 -29.24 -11.43 1.47
N ASN A 31 -28.48 -12.40 1.99
CA ASN A 31 -28.48 -13.77 1.47
C ASN A 31 -29.66 -14.56 2.09
N PRO A 32 -30.61 -15.10 1.29
CA PRO A 32 -31.76 -15.86 1.80
C PRO A 32 -31.37 -17.10 2.62
N ALA A 33 -30.14 -17.61 2.47
CA ALA A 33 -29.68 -18.84 3.11
C ALA A 33 -29.00 -18.64 4.48
N SER A 34 -28.83 -17.40 4.98
CA SER A 34 -28.07 -17.15 6.23
C SER A 34 -28.81 -16.24 7.22
N THR A 35 -29.85 -16.76 7.88
CA THR A 35 -30.61 -16.05 8.93
C THR A 35 -30.04 -16.20 10.36
N LYS A 36 -28.78 -16.65 10.50
CA LYS A 36 -28.13 -16.85 11.82
C LYS A 36 -26.67 -16.41 11.87
N LYS A 37 -26.32 -15.29 11.26
CA LYS A 37 -25.00 -14.67 11.49
C LYS A 37 -25.10 -13.68 12.66
N MET A 38 -24.11 -13.71 13.53
CA MET A 38 -23.92 -12.77 14.62
C MET A 38 -22.58 -12.08 14.36
N TRP A 39 -22.58 -10.75 14.40
CA TRP A 39 -21.38 -9.95 14.17
C TRP A 39 -21.01 -9.25 15.47
N ARG A 40 -19.72 -9.21 15.78
CA ARG A 40 -19.18 -8.64 17.02
C ARG A 40 -18.10 -7.62 16.69
N TRP A 41 -18.20 -6.45 17.32
CA TRP A 41 -17.19 -5.40 17.28
C TRP A 41 -16.78 -5.04 18.70
N GLU A 42 -15.49 -4.78 18.89
CA GLU A 42 -14.94 -4.31 20.15
C GLU A 42 -14.07 -3.08 19.92
N ARG A 43 -14.35 -1.99 20.62
CA ARG A 43 -13.56 -0.76 20.59
C ARG A 43 -13.64 -0.08 21.95
N GLN A 44 -12.50 0.36 22.49
CA GLN A 44 -12.41 1.13 23.74
C GLN A 44 -13.16 0.50 24.95
N GLY A 45 -13.17 -0.84 25.07
CA GLY A 45 -13.80 -1.54 26.18
C GLY A 45 -15.33 -1.68 26.09
N LEU A 46 -15.92 -1.32 24.95
CA LEU A 46 -17.31 -1.56 24.59
C LEU A 46 -17.41 -2.69 23.56
N CYS A 47 -18.34 -3.62 23.78
CA CYS A 47 -18.65 -4.72 22.89
C CYS A 47 -20.02 -4.49 22.25
N VAL A 48 -20.09 -4.53 20.92
CA VAL A 48 -21.33 -4.45 20.14
C VAL A 48 -21.58 -5.77 19.45
N ASN A 49 -22.73 -6.39 19.69
CA ASN A 49 -23.17 -7.59 19.00
C ASN A 49 -24.40 -7.27 18.15
N VAL A 50 -24.37 -7.60 16.86
CA VAL A 50 -25.51 -7.43 15.95
C VAL A 50 -25.99 -8.80 15.52
N HIS A 51 -27.30 -9.05 15.59
CA HIS A 51 -27.94 -10.25 15.11
C HIS A 51 -29.02 -9.91 14.10
N ARG A 52 -28.92 -10.48 12.90
CA ARG A 52 -29.88 -10.23 11.82
C ARG A 52 -31.06 -11.19 11.94
N GLU A 53 -32.24 -10.65 12.17
CA GLU A 53 -33.50 -11.37 12.26
C GLU A 53 -34.23 -11.26 10.92
N GLY A 54 -33.90 -12.10 9.94
CA GLY A 54 -34.53 -12.08 8.63
C GLY A 54 -34.05 -10.96 7.69
N ARG A 55 -34.87 -10.58 6.70
CA ARG A 55 -34.42 -9.67 5.62
C ARG A 55 -34.34 -8.21 6.04
N ARG A 56 -35.23 -7.76 6.93
CA ARG A 56 -35.46 -6.33 7.22
C ARG A 56 -35.19 -5.93 8.68
N THR A 57 -34.87 -6.86 9.57
CA THR A 57 -34.72 -6.56 10.99
C THR A 57 -33.39 -7.05 11.54
N ALA A 58 -32.79 -6.27 12.44
CA ALA A 58 -31.59 -6.64 13.18
C ALA A 58 -31.68 -6.16 14.62
N THR A 59 -31.18 -6.96 15.56
CA THR A 59 -31.10 -6.62 16.98
C THR A 59 -29.64 -6.33 17.32
N VAL A 60 -29.39 -5.24 18.03
CA VAL A 60 -28.06 -4.78 18.42
C VAL A 60 -27.97 -4.75 19.94
N TRP A 61 -26.90 -5.32 20.49
CA TRP A 61 -26.57 -5.28 21.91
C TRP A 61 -25.26 -4.54 22.11
N ILE A 62 -25.21 -3.64 23.08
CA ILE A 62 -24.00 -2.90 23.47
C ILE A 62 -23.75 -3.15 24.95
N ALA A 63 -22.54 -3.57 25.30
CA ALA A 63 -22.14 -3.79 26.69
C ALA A 63 -20.68 -3.40 26.93
N GLY A 64 -20.41 -2.67 28.01
CA GLY A 64 -19.05 -2.26 28.41
C GLY A 64 -19.02 -0.85 28.99
N GLY A 65 -17.97 -0.49 29.74
CA GLY A 65 -17.82 0.86 30.30
C GLY A 65 -18.94 1.34 31.24
N GLY A 66 -19.73 0.43 31.83
CA GLY A 66 -20.90 0.76 32.65
C GLY A 66 -22.22 0.92 31.88
N ILE A 67 -22.20 0.74 30.56
CA ILE A 67 -23.37 0.86 29.67
C ILE A 67 -23.83 -0.55 29.27
N ALA A 68 -25.15 -0.79 29.31
CA ALA A 68 -25.79 -1.99 28.77
C ALA A 68 -27.11 -1.60 28.07
N ALA A 69 -27.18 -1.79 26.75
CA ALA A 69 -28.33 -1.40 25.94
C ALA A 69 -28.63 -2.41 24.83
N THR A 70 -29.91 -2.50 24.46
CA THR A 70 -30.41 -3.31 23.33
C THR A 70 -31.27 -2.44 22.42
N ALA A 71 -31.10 -2.56 21.11
CA ALA A 71 -31.86 -1.83 20.10
C ALA A 71 -32.35 -2.75 18.98
N ARG A 72 -33.58 -2.56 18.49
CA ARG A 72 -34.09 -3.27 17.32
C ARG A 72 -34.19 -2.31 16.14
N ILE A 73 -33.60 -2.72 15.02
CA ILE A 73 -33.41 -1.86 13.84
C ILE A 73 -34.16 -2.46 12.67
N ASN A 74 -35.07 -1.69 12.08
CA ASN A 74 -35.62 -1.97 10.77
C ASN A 74 -34.68 -1.40 9.70
N LEU A 75 -34.00 -2.30 8.99
CA LEU A 75 -33.08 -2.00 7.89
C LEU A 75 -33.77 -1.30 6.70
N ALA A 76 -35.11 -1.16 6.72
CA ALA A 76 -35.90 -0.38 5.78
C ALA A 76 -36.28 1.03 6.28
N ALA A 77 -35.61 1.55 7.33
CA ALA A 77 -35.54 2.97 7.76
C ALA A 77 -36.23 3.38 9.08
N THR A 78 -36.51 2.48 10.03
CA THR A 78 -37.01 2.85 11.38
C THR A 78 -36.29 2.10 12.51
N LEU A 79 -36.13 2.73 13.67
CA LEU A 79 -35.45 2.17 14.85
C LEU A 79 -36.44 2.15 16.03
N GLU A 80 -36.60 1.00 16.67
CA GLU A 80 -37.51 0.80 17.82
C GLU A 80 -36.70 0.19 18.99
N LEU A 81 -36.74 0.83 20.16
CA LEU A 81 -36.02 0.35 21.36
C LEU A 81 -36.97 -0.43 22.28
N GLU A 82 -36.53 -1.59 22.75
CA GLU A 82 -37.21 -2.37 23.78
C GLU A 82 -36.23 -2.77 24.91
N PRO A 83 -36.66 -2.77 26.18
CA PRO A 83 -35.83 -3.27 27.28
C PRO A 83 -35.68 -4.79 27.18
N GLY A 84 -34.44 -5.28 27.08
CA GLY A 84 -34.17 -6.72 26.96
C GLY A 84 -32.88 -7.14 27.66
N THR A 85 -32.96 -8.24 28.42
CA THR A 85 -31.81 -8.94 28.99
C THR A 85 -31.02 -9.72 27.92
N PRO A 86 -29.68 -9.76 28.00
CA PRO A 86 -28.85 -10.45 27.01
C PRO A 86 -29.05 -11.98 27.04
N PRO A 87 -28.88 -12.67 25.89
CA PRO A 87 -28.95 -14.13 25.83
C PRO A 87 -27.81 -14.79 26.62
N LYS A 88 -28.12 -15.90 27.30
CA LYS A 88 -27.29 -16.61 28.30
C LYS A 88 -25.93 -17.16 27.82
N ASN A 89 -25.53 -16.94 26.57
CA ASN A 89 -24.28 -17.46 25.99
C ASN A 89 -23.31 -16.35 25.50
N SER A 90 -23.31 -15.18 26.14
CA SER A 90 -22.22 -14.20 25.96
C SER A 90 -21.24 -14.32 27.11
N ASN A 91 -19.98 -14.70 26.81
CA ASN A 91 -18.87 -14.72 27.77
C ASN A 91 -18.43 -13.27 28.13
N CYS A 92 -19.34 -12.48 28.70
CA CYS A 92 -19.02 -11.22 29.37
C CYS A 92 -19.24 -11.44 30.87
N SER A 93 -18.15 -11.39 31.64
CA SER A 93 -18.13 -11.67 33.06
C SER A 93 -18.81 -10.58 33.91
N ALA A 94 -19.86 -11.01 34.59
CA ALA A 94 -20.40 -10.55 35.90
C ALA A 94 -21.27 -9.27 36.00
N PRO A 95 -22.24 -9.24 36.96
CA PRO A 95 -23.50 -8.53 36.84
C PRO A 95 -23.54 -7.22 37.66
N ILE A 96 -24.24 -6.21 37.14
CA ILE A 96 -24.69 -5.06 37.96
C ILE A 96 -26.15 -5.32 38.34
N LYS A 97 -26.41 -5.26 39.66
CA LYS A 97 -27.71 -5.51 40.29
C LYS A 97 -28.79 -4.56 39.77
N ALA A 98 -29.98 -5.10 39.57
CA ALA A 98 -31.20 -4.37 39.24
C ALA A 98 -31.59 -3.34 40.33
N GLY A 99 -31.96 -2.15 39.89
CA GLY A 99 -32.78 -1.19 40.62
C GLY A 99 -33.91 -0.70 39.70
N PRO A 100 -35.16 -0.57 40.18
CA PRO A 100 -36.31 -0.28 39.34
C PRO A 100 -36.52 1.23 39.24
N THR A 101 -36.16 1.85 38.12
CA THR A 101 -36.74 3.14 37.73
C THR A 101 -36.80 3.21 36.22
N TRP A 102 -38.02 3.10 35.73
CA TRP A 102 -38.42 3.27 34.35
C TRP A 102 -38.33 4.75 33.98
N PHE A 103 -37.76 5.08 32.83
CA PHE A 103 -37.94 6.39 32.21
C PHE A 103 -38.58 6.19 30.84
N THR A 104 -39.79 6.72 30.67
CA THR A 104 -40.38 6.99 29.35
C THR A 104 -39.75 8.28 28.83
N TYR A 105 -38.79 8.18 27.90
CA TYR A 105 -38.22 9.36 27.25
C TYR A 105 -39.14 9.82 26.11
N ALA A 106 -39.94 10.83 26.40
CA ALA A 106 -40.50 11.72 25.40
C ALA A 106 -39.59 12.96 25.32
N SER A 107 -39.14 13.30 24.12
CA SER A 107 -38.13 14.32 23.76
C SER A 107 -36.69 13.79 23.65
N ALA A 108 -36.04 14.21 22.56
CA ALA A 108 -34.69 13.81 22.17
C ALA A 108 -33.66 14.42 23.14
N ASP A 109 -33.18 13.61 24.08
CA ASP A 109 -32.13 14.01 25.02
C ASP A 109 -30.74 13.53 24.59
N HIS A 110 -29.72 14.29 25.01
CA HIS A 110 -28.31 14.18 24.65
C HIS A 110 -27.73 12.74 24.76
N GLU A 111 -28.22 11.94 25.72
CA GLU A 111 -27.81 10.54 25.92
C GLU A 111 -28.28 9.59 24.81
N PHE A 112 -29.44 9.84 24.19
CA PHE A 112 -29.96 9.05 23.06
C PHE A 112 -29.15 9.31 21.78
N THR A 113 -28.82 10.58 21.52
CA THR A 113 -27.93 10.98 20.43
C THR A 113 -26.50 10.46 20.66
N LEU A 114 -26.01 10.45 21.90
CA LEU A 114 -24.73 9.83 22.27
C LEU A 114 -24.72 8.32 21.97
N LEU A 115 -25.79 7.59 22.28
CA LEU A 115 -25.84 6.15 22.03
C LEU A 115 -25.90 5.81 20.52
N LEU A 116 -26.64 6.59 19.74
CA LEU A 116 -26.70 6.46 18.28
C LEU A 116 -25.40 6.91 17.59
N ASN A 117 -24.75 7.96 18.08
CA ASN A 117 -23.43 8.37 17.62
C ASN A 117 -22.39 7.32 17.97
N LEU A 118 -22.43 6.75 19.18
CA LEU A 118 -21.56 5.65 19.60
C LEU A 118 -21.78 4.41 18.72
N LEU A 119 -23.03 4.05 18.41
CA LEU A 119 -23.34 2.99 17.43
C LEU A 119 -22.78 3.32 16.04
N THR A 120 -22.91 4.56 15.61
CA THR A 120 -22.34 5.03 14.35
C THR A 120 -20.81 5.01 14.38
N ASP A 121 -20.15 5.31 15.48
CA ASP A 121 -18.68 5.31 15.61
C ASP A 121 -18.11 3.91 15.79
N LEU A 122 -18.87 3.01 16.41
CA LEU A 122 -18.49 1.61 16.64
C LEU A 122 -18.75 0.74 15.41
N VAL A 123 -19.85 1.00 14.68
CA VAL A 123 -20.26 0.23 13.50
C VAL A 123 -19.87 0.91 12.19
N GLY A 124 -19.78 2.24 12.19
CA GLY A 124 -19.50 3.09 11.02
C GLY A 124 -18.45 4.18 11.27
N GLY A 125 -17.55 4.00 12.25
CA GLY A 125 -16.48 4.94 12.51
C GLY A 125 -15.55 5.06 11.31
N GLU A 126 -15.71 6.15 10.56
CA GLU A 126 -14.57 6.86 10.00
C GLU A 126 -13.61 7.13 11.18
N ALA A 127 -12.35 6.71 11.01
CA ALA A 127 -11.27 7.12 11.87
C ALA A 127 -11.25 8.66 11.97
N GLU A 128 -10.75 9.20 13.09
CA GLU A 128 -9.97 10.43 12.99
C GLU A 128 -8.88 10.16 11.97
N LEU A 129 -9.11 10.63 10.75
CA LEU A 129 -8.20 10.55 9.63
C LEU A 129 -7.17 11.68 9.80
N SER A 130 -6.31 11.57 10.81
CA SER A 130 -4.99 12.17 10.71
C SER A 130 -4.17 11.27 9.79
N ASP A 131 -3.96 11.73 8.56
CA ASP A 131 -3.27 11.07 7.46
C ASP A 131 -3.85 9.72 7.04
N LEU A 132 -4.48 9.65 5.86
CA LEU A 132 -4.47 8.52 4.91
C LEU A 132 -5.60 8.69 3.87
N THR A 133 -5.54 9.74 3.06
CA THR A 133 -6.06 9.71 1.68
C THR A 133 -5.24 10.68 0.81
N GLU A 134 -3.98 10.34 0.58
CA GLU A 134 -3.56 10.34 -0.82
C GLU A 134 -3.95 8.96 -1.36
N ALA A 135 -4.36 8.90 -2.62
CA ALA A 135 -4.69 7.66 -3.29
C ALA A 135 -3.42 6.79 -3.42
N ASP A 136 -3.07 6.08 -2.35
CA ASP A 136 -2.11 4.99 -2.42
C ASP A 136 -2.83 3.85 -3.14
N ALA A 137 -2.70 3.87 -4.47
CA ALA A 137 -2.94 2.72 -5.31
C ALA A 137 -2.01 1.62 -4.81
N GLU A 138 -2.48 0.79 -3.87
CA GLU A 138 -1.82 -0.46 -3.52
C GLU A 138 -1.54 -1.19 -4.83
N LEU A 139 -0.26 -1.23 -5.21
CA LEU A 139 0.21 -2.12 -6.27
C LEU A 139 -0.30 -3.50 -5.90
N GLU A 140 -0.91 -4.19 -6.84
CA GLU A 140 -1.14 -5.62 -6.66
C GLU A 140 0.22 -6.28 -6.56
N ASP A 141 0.69 -6.47 -5.32
CA ASP A 141 1.58 -7.56 -5.01
C ASP A 141 0.76 -8.85 -5.11
N MET A 142 0.42 -9.22 -6.34
CA MET A 142 -0.12 -10.51 -6.70
C MET A 142 0.98 -11.60 -6.65
N SER A 143 2.01 -11.43 -5.80
CA SER A 143 2.89 -12.51 -5.34
C SER A 143 2.15 -13.41 -4.33
N GLY A 144 0.95 -13.84 -4.68
CA GLY A 144 0.39 -15.10 -4.17
C GLY A 144 1.11 -16.32 -4.77
N ALA A 145 2.31 -16.15 -5.32
CA ALA A 145 3.19 -17.26 -5.63
C ALA A 145 3.71 -17.79 -4.29
N GLU A 146 3.63 -19.11 -4.08
CA GLU A 146 4.46 -19.77 -3.07
C GLU A 146 5.90 -19.25 -3.26
N GLU A 147 6.42 -18.49 -2.30
CA GLU A 147 7.79 -18.05 -2.33
C GLU A 147 8.65 -19.30 -2.50
N ALA A 148 9.38 -19.38 -3.63
CA ALA A 148 10.29 -20.49 -3.84
C ALA A 148 11.21 -20.57 -2.63
N PRO A 149 11.39 -21.76 -2.02
CA PRO A 149 12.29 -21.92 -0.89
C PRO A 149 13.64 -21.28 -1.20
N LEU A 150 14.23 -20.61 -0.22
CA LEU A 150 15.59 -20.06 -0.35
C LEU A 150 16.55 -21.19 -0.73
N GLU A 151 16.86 -21.33 -2.02
CA GLU A 151 17.85 -22.26 -2.56
C GLU A 151 19.25 -21.68 -2.33
N LEU A 152 19.65 -21.60 -1.06
CA LEU A 152 21.02 -21.31 -0.68
C LEU A 152 21.83 -22.61 -0.70
N GLU A 153 22.99 -22.60 -1.35
CA GLU A 153 23.97 -23.69 -1.26
C GLU A 153 24.34 -23.93 0.20
N SER A 154 24.54 -25.19 0.60
CA SER A 154 24.71 -25.57 2.01
C SER A 154 25.87 -24.86 2.73
N SER A 155 26.89 -24.43 1.98
CA SER A 155 28.05 -23.68 2.48
C SER A 155 27.77 -22.21 2.79
N GLU A 156 26.69 -21.63 2.26
CA GLU A 156 26.36 -20.20 2.37
C GLU A 156 25.29 -19.90 3.43
N ARG A 157 24.67 -20.93 4.03
CA ARG A 157 23.64 -20.79 5.07
C ARG A 157 24.22 -20.51 6.47
N ARG A 158 25.18 -19.60 6.57
CA ARG A 158 25.79 -19.27 7.86
C ARG A 158 25.08 -18.08 8.49
N LEU A 159 24.28 -18.35 9.52
CA LEU A 159 23.81 -17.34 10.46
C LEU A 159 24.76 -17.35 11.65
N ALA A 160 25.52 -16.28 11.83
CA ALA A 160 26.44 -16.11 12.94
C ALA A 160 25.81 -15.16 13.96
N THR A 161 25.51 -15.69 15.15
CA THR A 161 24.92 -14.91 16.24
C THR A 161 25.80 -14.94 17.47
N GLN A 162 25.94 -13.80 18.13
CA GLN A 162 26.55 -13.71 19.45
C GLN A 162 25.49 -13.30 20.48
N SER A 163 25.41 -14.02 21.61
CA SER A 163 24.56 -13.61 22.74
C SER A 163 25.42 -12.95 23.81
N LEU A 164 25.03 -11.74 24.23
CA LEU A 164 25.69 -10.99 25.30
C LEU A 164 24.66 -10.57 26.35
N ASP A 165 25.07 -10.53 27.62
CA ASP A 165 24.31 -9.88 28.68
C ASP A 165 24.96 -8.52 28.94
N LEU A 166 24.25 -7.45 28.60
CA LEU A 166 24.75 -6.08 28.69
C LEU A 166 24.02 -5.34 29.81
N SER A 167 24.76 -4.68 30.70
CA SER A 167 24.15 -3.79 31.69
C SER A 167 23.51 -2.58 31.00
N ILE A 168 22.47 -2.01 31.62
CA ILE A 168 21.88 -0.75 31.15
C ILE A 168 22.94 0.33 31.06
N GLU A 169 23.87 0.41 32.02
CA GLU A 169 25.00 1.34 31.97
C GLU A 169 25.84 1.18 30.69
N ALA A 170 26.22 -0.05 30.34
CA ALA A 170 27.00 -0.32 29.14
C ALA A 170 26.23 0.02 27.86
N LEU A 171 24.92 -0.30 27.81
CA LEU A 171 24.06 0.07 26.70
C LEU A 171 23.96 1.58 26.54
N VAL A 172 23.70 2.32 27.62
CA VAL A 172 23.59 3.78 27.61
C VAL A 172 24.90 4.43 27.18
N ALA A 173 26.04 3.97 27.70
CA ALA A 173 27.34 4.47 27.30
C ALA A 173 27.61 4.22 25.81
N ARG A 174 27.24 3.04 25.30
CA ARG A 174 27.41 2.68 23.88
C ARG A 174 26.50 3.51 22.96
N ILE A 175 25.26 3.76 23.36
CA ILE A 175 24.32 4.64 22.65
C ILE A 175 24.88 6.07 22.61
N SER A 176 25.33 6.59 23.75
CA SER A 176 25.80 7.98 23.89
C SER A 176 27.04 8.29 23.04
N ARG A 177 27.87 7.28 22.74
CA ARG A 177 29.05 7.39 21.87
C ARG A 177 28.77 7.01 20.40
N ASN A 178 27.50 6.84 20.03
CA ASN A 178 27.05 6.42 18.71
C ASN A 178 27.49 4.99 18.29
N GLY A 179 27.94 4.16 19.23
CA GLY A 179 28.32 2.76 18.94
C GLY A 179 27.16 1.76 18.99
N LEU A 180 25.97 2.24 19.35
CA LEU A 180 24.70 1.52 19.20
C LEU A 180 23.64 2.51 18.70
N ILE A 181 23.27 2.37 17.44
CA ILE A 181 22.32 3.22 16.73
C ILE A 181 20.91 2.74 17.07
N LEU A 182 20.22 3.51 17.93
CA LEU A 182 18.86 3.20 18.38
C LEU A 182 17.83 3.38 17.28
N GLN A 183 17.94 4.47 16.51
CA GLN A 183 17.00 4.81 15.46
C GLN A 183 17.72 4.85 14.11
N PRO A 184 17.98 3.68 13.52
CA PRO A 184 18.29 3.60 12.11
C PRO A 184 17.16 4.21 11.26
N GLU A 185 17.48 4.72 10.07
CA GLU A 185 16.52 5.42 9.18
C GLU A 185 15.24 4.61 8.82
N PHE A 186 15.29 3.28 8.96
CA PHE A 186 14.18 2.40 8.67
C PHE A 186 13.26 2.12 9.86
N GLN A 187 13.68 2.50 11.07
CA GLN A 187 12.86 2.33 12.27
C GLN A 187 11.96 3.55 12.44
N ARG A 188 10.71 3.30 12.86
CA ARG A 188 9.76 4.37 13.19
C ARG A 188 10.28 5.26 14.31
N ASP A 189 9.72 6.46 14.41
CA ASP A 189 9.96 7.34 15.54
C ASP A 189 9.59 6.69 16.88
N TYR A 190 10.10 7.25 17.96
CA TYR A 190 9.73 6.84 19.30
C TYR A 190 8.24 7.15 19.58
N VAL A 191 7.44 6.11 19.85
CA VAL A 191 5.97 6.22 19.99
C VAL A 191 5.46 5.82 21.38
N TRP A 192 6.35 5.41 22.29
CA TRP A 192 5.93 5.06 23.64
C TRP A 192 5.57 6.31 24.46
N SER A 193 4.39 6.30 25.08
CA SER A 193 4.01 7.33 26.04
C SER A 193 4.90 7.27 27.28
N ALA A 194 5.04 8.41 27.97
CA ALA A 194 5.79 8.49 29.22
C ALA A 194 5.32 7.47 30.28
N GLY A 195 4.02 7.14 30.29
CA GLY A 195 3.46 6.10 31.17
C GLY A 195 4.01 4.71 30.84
N LYS A 196 4.04 4.33 29.56
CA LYS A 196 4.57 3.03 29.12
C LYS A 196 6.08 2.92 29.36
N ALA A 197 6.81 4.01 29.10
CA ALA A 197 8.23 4.11 29.41
C ALA A 197 8.50 3.99 30.92
N SER A 198 7.65 4.59 31.76
CA SER A 198 7.75 4.48 33.22
C SER A 198 7.47 3.06 33.73
N ALA A 199 6.50 2.35 33.13
CA ALA A 199 6.22 0.96 33.48
C ALA A 199 7.40 0.02 33.16
N LEU A 200 8.17 0.31 32.10
CA LEU A 200 9.41 -0.41 31.80
C LEU A 200 10.47 -0.16 32.87
N VAL A 201 10.66 1.08 33.31
CA VAL A 201 11.61 1.41 34.39
C VAL A 201 11.18 0.75 35.71
N GLU A 202 9.88 0.73 36.01
CA GLU A 202 9.34 -0.01 37.15
C GLU A 202 9.66 -1.51 37.05
N SER A 203 9.51 -2.11 35.87
CA SER A 203 9.87 -3.52 35.64
C SER A 203 11.34 -3.81 35.92
N VAL A 204 12.23 -2.89 35.49
CA VAL A 204 13.68 -2.96 35.77
C VAL A 204 13.96 -2.89 37.27
N LEU A 205 13.38 -1.92 37.97
CA LEU A 205 13.54 -1.75 39.42
C LEU A 205 13.02 -2.97 40.20
N MET A 206 11.96 -3.60 39.70
CA MET A 206 11.36 -4.81 40.26
C MET A 206 12.11 -6.09 39.86
N ARG A 207 13.19 -5.98 39.08
CA ARG A 207 13.96 -7.12 38.52
C ARG A 207 13.10 -8.11 37.73
N ILE A 208 12.06 -7.62 37.08
CA ILE A 208 11.24 -8.43 36.17
C ILE A 208 12.08 -8.70 34.92
N PRO A 209 12.20 -9.96 34.46
CA PRO A 209 12.91 -10.27 33.22
C PRO A 209 12.27 -9.57 32.01
N LEU A 210 13.08 -8.81 31.28
CA LEU A 210 12.65 -8.15 30.05
C LEU A 210 12.94 -9.04 28.82
N PRO A 211 12.16 -8.91 27.73
CA PRO A 211 12.43 -9.65 26.50
C PRO A 211 13.80 -9.32 25.91
N VAL A 212 14.38 -10.31 25.25
CA VAL A 212 15.66 -10.20 24.51
C VAL A 212 15.59 -9.03 23.53
N VAL A 213 16.71 -8.34 23.33
CA VAL A 213 16.88 -7.34 22.26
C VAL A 213 17.71 -7.94 21.12
N TYR A 214 17.34 -7.63 19.89
CA TYR A 214 18.07 -8.08 18.72
C TYR A 214 18.81 -6.92 18.09
N LEU A 215 20.09 -7.12 17.84
CA LEU A 215 20.99 -6.13 17.28
C LEU A 215 21.65 -6.71 16.02
N ALA A 216 22.11 -5.84 15.13
CA ALA A 216 22.90 -6.23 13.98
C ALA A 216 24.20 -5.44 13.94
N GLU A 217 25.28 -6.14 13.63
CA GLU A 217 26.59 -5.53 13.45
C GLU A 217 26.70 -4.89 12.07
N THR A 218 27.15 -3.63 12.06
CA THR A 218 27.44 -2.86 10.85
C THR A 218 28.83 -3.20 10.32
N MET A 219 29.12 -2.79 9.09
CA MET A 219 30.47 -2.96 8.51
C MET A 219 31.57 -2.21 9.28
N GLU A 220 31.20 -1.16 10.02
CA GLU A 220 32.11 -0.34 10.81
C GLU A 220 32.32 -0.89 12.24
N GLY A 221 31.64 -1.99 12.60
CA GLY A 221 31.72 -2.62 13.93
C GLY A 221 30.77 -2.02 14.98
N ASP A 222 29.98 -1.01 14.59
CA ASP A 222 28.88 -0.48 15.40
C ASP A 222 27.65 -1.40 15.34
N TRP A 223 26.69 -1.18 16.24
CA TRP A 223 25.47 -1.99 16.32
C TRP A 223 24.23 -1.18 15.95
N GLU A 224 23.32 -1.78 15.21
CA GLU A 224 22.00 -1.24 14.91
C GLU A 224 20.92 -2.07 15.60
N VAL A 225 19.88 -1.40 16.09
CA VAL A 225 18.74 -2.10 16.71
C VAL A 225 17.83 -2.71 15.66
N VAL A 226 17.58 -4.02 15.78
CA VAL A 226 16.62 -4.78 14.96
C VAL A 226 15.28 -4.89 15.71
N ASP A 227 15.33 -5.34 16.96
CA ASP A 227 14.16 -5.36 17.88
C ASP A 227 14.52 -4.77 19.24
N GLY A 228 13.54 -4.13 19.87
CA GLY A 228 13.68 -3.54 21.19
C GLY A 228 13.98 -2.05 21.20
N GLN A 229 13.89 -1.37 20.04
CA GLN A 229 14.13 0.07 19.88
C GLN A 229 13.45 0.89 20.98
N GLN A 230 12.15 0.71 21.16
CA GLN A 230 11.36 1.50 22.11
C GLN A 230 11.76 1.22 23.57
N ARG A 231 12.17 -0.02 23.88
CA ARG A 231 12.67 -0.39 25.21
C ARG A 231 14.02 0.30 25.48
N LEU A 232 14.98 0.12 24.57
CA LEU A 232 16.32 0.69 24.71
C LEU A 232 16.29 2.23 24.74
N THR A 233 15.48 2.84 23.88
CA THR A 233 15.26 4.30 23.86
C THR A 233 14.68 4.80 25.18
N SER A 234 13.69 4.10 25.75
CA SER A 234 13.09 4.50 27.03
C SER A 234 14.09 4.44 28.18
N LEU A 235 14.89 3.37 28.26
CA LEU A 235 15.90 3.20 29.32
C LEU A 235 17.01 4.25 29.19
N HIS A 236 17.50 4.47 27.98
CA HIS A 236 18.46 5.54 27.70
C HIS A 236 17.91 6.91 28.06
N SER A 237 16.70 7.23 27.61
CA SER A 237 16.03 8.51 27.86
C SER A 237 15.85 8.77 29.35
N TYR A 238 15.54 7.73 30.14
CA TYR A 238 15.40 7.89 31.58
C TYR A 238 16.73 8.18 32.28
N VAL A 239 17.79 7.44 31.94
CA VAL A 239 19.13 7.62 32.53
C VAL A 239 19.73 8.98 32.15
N VAL A 240 19.59 9.40 30.89
CA VAL A 240 20.03 10.73 30.41
C VAL A 240 19.10 11.85 30.90
N GLY A 241 17.85 11.52 31.22
CA GLY A 241 16.86 12.42 31.80
C GLY A 241 16.03 13.21 30.78
N ARG A 242 16.08 12.87 29.49
CA ARG A 242 15.30 13.52 28.42
C ARG A 242 14.81 12.51 27.39
N PHE A 243 13.59 12.70 26.90
CA PHE A 243 13.02 11.99 25.77
C PHE A 243 13.63 12.46 24.44
N PRO A 244 13.44 11.71 23.33
CA PRO A 244 13.93 12.09 22.00
C PRO A 244 13.42 13.46 21.52
N ASP A 245 12.22 13.87 21.93
CA ASP A 245 11.63 15.19 21.64
C ASP A 245 12.22 16.34 22.48
N GLY A 246 13.19 16.04 23.35
CA GLY A 246 13.84 17.00 24.24
C GLY A 246 13.12 17.25 25.55
N THR A 247 11.91 16.70 25.76
CA THR A 247 11.17 16.85 27.01
C THR A 247 11.84 16.11 28.17
N ALA A 248 11.72 16.61 29.39
CA ALA A 248 12.34 15.99 30.56
C ALA A 248 11.64 14.67 30.92
N PHE A 249 12.41 13.61 31.14
CA PHE A 249 11.85 12.33 31.58
C PHE A 249 11.67 12.34 33.11
N ARG A 250 10.41 12.25 33.55
CA ARG A 250 10.04 11.95 34.95
C ARG A 250 9.14 10.73 35.02
N LEU A 251 9.30 9.92 36.07
CA LEU A 251 8.47 8.72 36.24
C LEU A 251 7.00 9.10 36.42
N GLY A 252 6.13 8.48 35.63
CA GLY A 252 4.69 8.61 35.71
C GLY A 252 4.07 7.87 36.90
N GLN A 253 2.77 7.62 36.82
CA GLN A 253 2.09 6.74 37.77
C GLN A 253 2.60 5.30 37.60
N MET A 254 3.00 4.69 38.70
CA MET A 254 3.51 3.32 38.80
C MET A 254 2.59 2.49 39.68
N ASN A 255 2.56 1.17 39.45
CA ASN A 255 1.61 0.28 40.13
C ASN A 255 2.13 -0.19 41.51
N VAL A 256 3.42 -0.47 41.59
CA VAL A 256 4.09 -1.04 42.77
C VAL A 256 4.98 0.02 43.43
N ARG A 257 5.81 0.72 42.64
CA ARG A 257 6.77 1.74 43.09
C ARG A 257 6.18 3.16 43.02
N SER A 258 4.96 3.34 43.52
CA SER A 258 4.29 4.64 43.52
C SER A 258 5.06 5.75 44.27
N ASP A 259 5.97 5.36 45.18
CA ASP A 259 6.92 6.22 45.92
C ASP A 259 7.92 6.98 45.02
N LEU A 260 8.08 6.54 43.78
CA LEU A 260 9.02 7.12 42.81
C LEU A 260 8.36 8.06 41.80
N LYS A 261 7.04 8.26 41.87
CA LYS A 261 6.30 9.14 40.96
C LYS A 261 6.91 10.55 40.91
N GLY A 262 7.11 11.08 39.70
CA GLY A 262 7.63 12.42 39.42
C GLY A 262 9.15 12.57 39.53
N LYS A 263 9.87 11.55 40.02
CA LYS A 263 11.33 11.60 40.15
C LYS A 263 12.00 11.44 38.78
N ALA A 264 13.06 12.20 38.54
CA ALA A 264 14.02 11.92 37.48
C ALA A 264 15.07 10.93 37.98
N PHE A 265 15.87 10.35 37.08
CA PHE A 265 16.91 9.38 37.44
C PHE A 265 17.86 9.90 38.54
N LYS A 266 18.32 11.14 38.42
CA LYS A 266 19.18 11.81 39.42
C LYS A 266 18.52 12.02 40.79
N ASP A 267 17.18 12.05 40.84
CA ASP A 267 16.39 12.26 42.05
C ASP A 267 16.10 10.93 42.78
N LEU A 268 16.46 9.78 42.19
CA LEU A 268 16.28 8.47 42.81
C LEU A 268 17.30 8.22 43.93
N PRO A 269 16.99 7.40 44.95
CA PRO A 269 17.98 6.88 45.88
C PRO A 269 19.12 6.18 45.12
N LYS A 270 20.37 6.28 45.61
CA LYS A 270 21.53 5.63 44.97
C LYS A 270 21.33 4.13 44.76
N ALA A 271 20.63 3.45 45.67
CA ALA A 271 20.31 2.04 45.54
C ALA A 271 19.43 1.76 44.30
N ASP A 272 18.41 2.58 44.06
CA ASP A 272 17.53 2.46 42.88
C ASP A 272 18.27 2.84 41.59
N GLN A 273 19.12 3.89 41.62
CA GLN A 273 19.97 4.24 40.47
C GLN A 273 20.87 3.07 40.07
N ASN A 274 21.56 2.47 41.05
CA ASN A 274 22.42 1.32 40.83
C ASN A 274 21.62 0.08 40.39
N ALA A 275 20.40 -0.12 40.91
CA ALA A 275 19.53 -1.22 40.48
C ALA A 275 19.18 -1.11 38.99
N ILE A 276 18.93 0.10 38.50
CA ILE A 276 18.70 0.35 37.06
C ILE A 276 19.98 0.13 36.28
N LEU A 277 21.08 0.80 36.62
CA LEU A 277 22.34 0.74 35.85
C LEU A 277 22.91 -0.68 35.75
N ASN A 278 22.80 -1.46 36.83
CA ASN A 278 23.31 -2.83 36.89
C ASN A 278 22.35 -3.89 36.34
N TYR A 279 21.12 -3.52 36.00
CA TYR A 279 20.19 -4.46 35.37
C TYR A 279 20.76 -4.91 34.02
N THR A 280 20.78 -6.22 33.77
CA THR A 280 21.33 -6.80 32.54
C THR A 280 20.23 -7.18 31.57
N LEU A 281 20.39 -6.77 30.31
CA LEU A 281 19.55 -7.16 29.19
C LEU A 281 20.31 -8.16 28.31
N ARG A 282 19.65 -9.28 27.98
CA ARG A 282 20.13 -10.22 26.97
C ARG A 282 19.99 -9.58 25.60
N ALA A 283 21.10 -9.45 24.89
CA ALA A 283 21.18 -9.04 23.49
C ALA A 283 21.65 -10.20 22.62
N VAL A 284 20.97 -10.40 21.48
CA VAL A 284 21.42 -11.29 20.41
C VAL A 284 21.88 -10.43 19.25
N ILE A 285 23.16 -10.53 18.91
CA ILE A 285 23.80 -9.75 17.86
C ILE A 285 23.96 -10.63 16.62
N LEU A 286 23.37 -10.19 15.52
CA LEU A 286 23.55 -10.75 14.19
C LEU A 286 24.88 -10.21 13.64
N GLN A 287 25.88 -11.09 13.55
CA GLN A 287 27.23 -10.68 13.16
C GLN A 287 27.32 -10.34 11.69
N ASN A 288 28.28 -9.48 11.32
CA ASN A 288 28.41 -8.99 9.96
C ASN A 288 28.64 -10.13 8.93
N GLU A 289 29.27 -11.23 9.33
CA GLU A 289 29.58 -12.39 8.48
C GLU A 289 28.36 -13.28 8.17
N SER A 290 27.20 -12.99 8.76
CA SER A 290 25.98 -13.75 8.45
C SER A 290 25.52 -13.51 7.01
N HIS A 291 24.99 -14.55 6.37
CA HIS A 291 24.48 -14.44 5.00
C HIS A 291 23.41 -13.33 4.90
N PRO A 292 23.50 -12.41 3.92
CA PRO A 292 22.57 -11.27 3.81
C PRO A 292 21.10 -11.67 3.73
N ASP A 293 20.74 -12.71 2.98
CA ASP A 293 19.34 -13.17 2.90
C ASP A 293 18.85 -13.79 4.21
N LEU A 294 19.73 -14.44 5.00
CA LEU A 294 19.36 -14.94 6.33
C LEU A 294 19.22 -13.81 7.33
N LYS A 295 20.05 -12.76 7.23
CA LYS A 295 19.81 -11.53 8.00
C LYS A 295 18.46 -10.93 7.63
N PHE A 296 18.14 -10.83 6.33
CA PHE A 296 16.85 -10.34 5.85
C PHE A 296 15.68 -11.11 6.48
N GLU A 297 15.71 -12.43 6.37
CA GLU A 297 14.66 -13.32 6.88
C GLU A 297 14.55 -13.26 8.41
N VAL A 298 15.68 -13.17 9.13
CA VAL A 298 15.69 -13.02 10.58
C VAL A 298 15.10 -11.68 10.99
N PHE A 299 15.47 -10.58 10.32
CA PHE A 299 14.89 -9.26 10.59
C PHE A 299 13.38 -9.29 10.34
N GLU A 300 12.95 -9.84 9.21
CA GLU A 300 11.53 -9.99 8.84
C GLU A 300 10.74 -10.76 9.91
N ARG A 301 11.28 -11.88 10.40
CA ARG A 301 10.63 -12.69 11.47
C ARG A 301 10.64 -11.99 12.83
N LEU A 302 11.68 -11.22 13.12
CA LEU A 302 11.82 -10.50 14.38
C LEU A 302 11.06 -9.18 14.42
N ASN A 303 10.60 -8.68 13.27
CA ASN A 303 9.69 -7.54 13.16
C ASN A 303 8.28 -7.86 13.70
N CYS A 304 8.20 -8.37 14.93
CA CYS A 304 6.97 -8.60 15.69
C CYS A 304 6.51 -7.29 16.38
N GLY A 305 6.50 -6.17 15.64
CA GLY A 305 5.92 -4.89 16.05
C GLY A 305 4.45 -4.74 15.61
N SER A 306 3.79 -3.69 16.06
CA SER A 306 2.40 -3.37 15.66
C SER A 306 2.25 -2.93 14.19
N VAL A 307 3.36 -2.64 13.51
CA VAL A 307 3.44 -2.37 12.06
C VAL A 307 4.71 -3.07 11.55
N GLN A 308 4.55 -4.03 10.65
CA GLN A 308 5.66 -4.75 10.02
C GLN A 308 6.28 -3.91 8.91
N LEU A 309 7.61 -3.91 8.79
CA LEU A 309 8.32 -3.33 7.66
C LEU A 309 8.08 -4.17 6.41
N LYS A 310 7.80 -3.53 5.28
CA LYS A 310 7.74 -4.17 3.95
C LYS A 310 9.15 -4.44 3.45
N ASP A 311 9.28 -5.33 2.47
CA ASP A 311 10.56 -5.69 1.86
C ASP A 311 11.39 -4.49 1.38
N ALA A 312 10.74 -3.46 0.82
CA ALA A 312 11.40 -2.25 0.37
C ALA A 312 12.05 -1.47 1.52
N GLU A 313 11.35 -1.35 2.65
CA GLU A 313 11.82 -0.67 3.86
C GLU A 313 13.00 -1.45 4.48
N LEU A 314 12.93 -2.79 4.46
CA LEU A 314 14.02 -3.67 4.89
C LEU A 314 15.26 -3.61 3.97
N ARG A 315 15.08 -3.44 2.67
CA ARG A 315 16.21 -3.23 1.75
C ARG A 315 16.90 -1.89 1.99
N ASN A 316 16.11 -0.82 2.13
CA ASN A 316 16.62 0.51 2.43
C ASN A 316 17.42 0.54 3.75
N CYS A 317 16.97 -0.25 4.73
CA CYS A 317 17.65 -0.50 5.99
C CYS A 317 19.03 -1.14 5.81
N MET A 318 19.06 -2.33 5.21
CA MET A 318 20.21 -3.22 5.33
C MET A 318 21.28 -2.95 4.29
N TYR A 319 20.88 -2.38 3.16
CA TYR A 319 21.75 -2.19 2.00
C TYR A 319 22.09 -0.72 1.76
N ARG A 320 22.43 0.04 2.82
CA ARG A 320 22.82 1.44 2.69
C ARG A 320 24.08 1.63 1.84
N GLY A 321 24.11 2.69 1.05
CA GLY A 321 25.22 3.08 0.21
C GLY A 321 24.74 3.88 -1.00
N ALA A 322 25.69 4.31 -1.84
CA ALA A 322 25.43 5.22 -2.95
C ALA A 322 24.31 4.76 -3.91
N TYR A 323 24.14 3.44 -4.06
CA TYR A 323 23.07 2.87 -4.88
C TYR A 323 21.70 3.01 -4.23
N ASN A 324 21.58 2.77 -2.92
CA ASN A 324 20.35 3.00 -2.19
C ASN A 324 19.96 4.48 -2.18
N ASP A 325 20.94 5.36 -2.01
CA ASP A 325 20.75 6.82 -2.05
C ASP A 325 20.24 7.28 -3.43
N MET A 326 20.78 6.69 -4.50
CA MET A 326 20.27 6.91 -5.86
C MET A 326 18.81 6.47 -6.01
N LEU A 327 18.41 5.32 -5.46
CA LEU A 327 17.00 4.89 -5.51
C LEU A 327 16.08 5.86 -4.76
N ASN A 328 16.54 6.40 -3.62
CA ASN A 328 15.81 7.42 -2.86
C ASN A 328 15.60 8.69 -3.67
N GLU A 329 16.64 9.16 -4.36
CA GLU A 329 16.56 10.35 -5.23
C GLU A 329 15.65 10.12 -6.44
N LEU A 330 15.77 8.98 -7.13
CA LEU A 330 14.94 8.67 -8.30
C LEU A 330 13.46 8.51 -7.95
N ALA A 331 13.12 8.19 -6.71
CA ALA A 331 11.72 8.14 -6.25
C ALA A 331 11.03 9.50 -6.31
N GLU A 332 11.80 10.61 -6.27
CA GLU A 332 11.29 11.98 -6.38
C GLU A 332 11.12 12.45 -7.84
N ASN A 333 11.38 11.57 -8.82
CA ASN A 333 11.31 11.94 -10.22
C ASN A 333 9.90 12.45 -10.62
N PRO A 334 9.79 13.63 -11.28
CA PRO A 334 8.49 14.23 -11.61
C PRO A 334 7.60 13.39 -12.53
N PHE A 335 8.18 12.60 -13.44
CA PHE A 335 7.39 11.73 -14.31
C PHE A 335 6.86 10.51 -13.55
N LEU A 336 7.66 9.96 -12.63
CA LEU A 336 7.21 8.89 -11.75
C LEU A 336 6.03 9.35 -10.88
N LEU A 337 6.13 10.51 -10.24
CA LEU A 337 5.07 11.09 -9.42
C LEU A 337 3.79 11.34 -10.24
N LYS A 338 3.92 11.88 -11.47
CA LYS A 338 2.78 12.07 -12.38
C LYS A 338 2.09 10.76 -12.78
N ILE A 339 2.88 9.71 -13.06
CA ILE A 339 2.37 8.38 -13.43
C ILE A 339 1.66 7.73 -12.26
N ARG A 340 2.17 7.92 -11.04
CA ARG A 340 1.52 7.48 -9.79
C ARG A 340 0.32 8.31 -9.39
N HIS A 341 0.15 9.49 -9.96
CA HIS A 341 -0.85 10.48 -9.52
C HIS A 341 -0.64 10.88 -8.04
N ALA A 342 0.62 11.09 -7.66
CA ALA A 342 1.02 11.45 -6.30
C ALA A 342 1.82 12.76 -6.30
N GLU A 343 1.77 13.50 -5.19
CA GLU A 343 2.57 14.72 -5.00
C GLU A 343 3.91 14.44 -4.29
N ALA A 344 4.01 13.31 -3.59
CA ALA A 344 5.19 12.90 -2.84
C ALA A 344 5.54 11.41 -3.02
N THR A 345 6.73 11.02 -2.57
CA THR A 345 7.18 9.62 -2.61
C THR A 345 6.34 8.75 -1.68
N HIS A 346 6.13 7.48 -2.06
CA HIS A 346 5.29 6.55 -1.32
C HIS A 346 5.87 6.27 0.08
N LYS A 347 5.04 6.43 1.12
CA LYS A 347 5.44 6.27 2.53
C LYS A 347 6.04 4.89 2.84
N ARG A 348 5.55 3.84 2.17
CA ARG A 348 6.06 2.45 2.32
C ARG A 348 7.15 2.05 1.31
N MET A 349 7.75 3.02 0.63
CA MET A 349 8.88 2.83 -0.29
C MET A 349 8.60 1.97 -1.55
N GLU A 350 7.34 1.88 -1.98
CA GLU A 350 6.97 1.09 -3.18
C GLU A 350 7.60 1.64 -4.47
N ASP A 351 7.76 2.97 -4.56
CA ASP A 351 8.45 3.64 -5.66
C ASP A 351 9.89 3.11 -5.84
N ARG A 352 10.62 3.03 -4.73
CA ARG A 352 12.00 2.57 -4.67
C ARG A 352 12.09 1.11 -5.09
N GLN A 353 11.09 0.30 -4.72
CA GLN A 353 10.99 -1.08 -5.16
C GLN A 353 10.76 -1.19 -6.67
N LEU A 354 9.86 -0.39 -7.25
CA LEU A 354 9.65 -0.37 -8.71
C LEU A 354 10.92 0.04 -9.46
N ILE A 355 11.63 1.06 -9.00
CA ILE A 355 12.90 1.50 -9.59
C ILE A 355 13.97 0.40 -9.48
N LEU A 356 14.09 -0.24 -8.31
CA LEU A 356 15.04 -1.33 -8.09
C LEU A 356 14.74 -2.55 -8.98
N ARG A 357 13.47 -2.89 -9.18
CA ARG A 357 13.07 -3.95 -10.14
C ARG A 357 13.57 -3.64 -11.54
N PHE A 358 13.39 -2.40 -12.00
CA PHE A 358 13.87 -1.97 -13.31
C PHE A 358 15.38 -2.19 -13.46
N PHE A 359 16.19 -1.74 -12.51
CA PHE A 359 17.64 -1.91 -12.59
C PHE A 359 18.06 -3.38 -12.50
N ALA A 360 17.47 -4.15 -11.58
CA ALA A 360 17.75 -5.58 -11.45
C ALA A 360 17.48 -6.31 -12.77
N MET A 361 16.34 -6.02 -13.43
CA MET A 361 16.02 -6.58 -14.75
C MET A 361 16.96 -6.09 -15.84
N LYS A 362 17.29 -4.80 -15.86
CA LYS A 362 18.12 -4.21 -16.93
C LYS A 362 19.56 -4.69 -16.90
N ARG A 363 20.16 -4.84 -15.71
CA ARG A 363 21.56 -5.24 -15.54
C ARG A 363 21.75 -6.75 -15.64
N ASN A 364 20.84 -7.52 -15.05
CA ASN A 364 20.95 -8.97 -15.04
C ASN A 364 20.25 -9.63 -16.24
N SER A 365 19.45 -8.89 -17.00
CA SER A 365 18.58 -9.39 -18.09
C SER A 365 17.48 -10.34 -17.61
N HIS A 366 16.30 -10.23 -18.23
CA HIS A 366 15.19 -11.15 -18.03
C HIS A 366 15.56 -12.62 -18.39
N LEU A 367 16.62 -12.84 -19.17
CA LEU A 367 17.12 -14.18 -19.49
C LEU A 367 17.76 -14.86 -18.28
N ASN A 368 18.45 -14.12 -17.41
CA ASN A 368 19.08 -14.69 -16.21
C ASN A 368 18.15 -14.69 -14.99
N PHE A 369 16.95 -14.12 -15.11
CA PHE A 369 15.96 -14.21 -14.06
C PHE A 369 15.43 -15.65 -13.94
N LYS A 370 15.66 -16.27 -12.78
CA LYS A 370 15.30 -17.67 -12.48
C LYS A 370 14.13 -17.80 -11.51
N GLY A 371 13.44 -16.69 -11.19
CA GLY A 371 12.38 -16.63 -10.19
C GLY A 371 12.90 -16.06 -8.86
N GLY A 372 11.99 -15.86 -7.91
CA GLY A 372 12.33 -15.28 -6.61
C GLY A 372 12.71 -13.81 -6.72
N MET A 373 11.72 -12.95 -7.00
CA MET A 373 11.93 -11.52 -7.25
C MET A 373 12.58 -10.81 -6.06
N LYS A 374 12.23 -11.22 -4.84
CA LYS A 374 12.84 -10.73 -3.59
C LYS A 374 14.36 -10.96 -3.57
N GLN A 375 14.80 -12.20 -3.77
CA GLN A 375 16.22 -12.57 -3.79
C GLN A 375 16.96 -11.95 -4.99
N PHE A 376 16.27 -11.77 -6.11
CA PHE A 376 16.83 -11.11 -7.29
C PHE A 376 17.16 -9.64 -7.01
N MET A 377 16.25 -8.92 -6.36
CA MET A 377 16.49 -7.52 -5.95
C MET A 377 17.50 -7.40 -4.80
N ASN A 378 17.52 -8.32 -3.85
CA ASN A 378 18.53 -8.33 -2.78
C ASN A 378 19.94 -8.48 -3.34
N ARG A 379 20.13 -9.40 -4.31
CA ARG A 379 21.42 -9.59 -4.99
C ARG A 379 21.89 -8.34 -5.72
N GLU A 380 20.97 -7.64 -6.40
CA GLU A 380 21.25 -6.35 -7.05
C GLU A 380 21.75 -5.30 -6.05
N MET A 381 21.06 -5.15 -4.91
CA MET A 381 21.46 -4.22 -3.84
C MET A 381 22.83 -4.55 -3.25
N ILE A 382 23.13 -5.84 -3.04
CA ILE A 382 24.42 -6.28 -2.50
C ILE A 382 25.55 -6.01 -3.50
N ALA A 383 25.37 -6.37 -4.77
CA ALA A 383 26.39 -6.25 -5.80
C ALA A 383 26.77 -4.78 -6.09
N HIS A 384 25.79 -3.87 -5.99
CA HIS A 384 25.97 -2.46 -6.36
C HIS A 384 25.97 -1.49 -5.19
N ARG A 385 25.99 -1.98 -3.94
CA ARG A 385 25.96 -1.17 -2.71
C ARG A 385 26.91 0.04 -2.74
N HIS A 386 28.13 -0.16 -3.25
CA HIS A 386 29.19 0.85 -3.33
C HIS A 386 29.52 1.25 -4.78
N ALA A 387 28.50 1.30 -5.65
CA ALA A 387 28.66 1.73 -7.04
C ALA A 387 29.33 3.11 -7.14
N SER A 388 30.18 3.28 -8.16
CA SER A 388 30.96 4.50 -8.35
C SER A 388 30.07 5.69 -8.77
N PRO A 389 30.48 6.95 -8.52
CA PRO A 389 29.68 8.12 -8.92
C PRO A 389 29.37 8.19 -10.43
N THR A 390 30.29 7.71 -11.27
CA THR A 390 30.10 7.64 -12.72
C THR A 390 29.05 6.59 -13.11
N GLU A 391 29.08 5.43 -12.45
CA GLU A 391 28.08 4.38 -12.62
C GLU A 391 26.69 4.84 -12.15
N ILE A 392 26.60 5.47 -10.97
CA ILE A 392 25.35 6.05 -10.45
C ILE A 392 24.77 7.07 -11.44
N SER A 393 25.60 7.96 -11.98
CA SER A 393 25.16 8.97 -12.95
C SER A 393 24.61 8.33 -14.24
N ALA A 394 25.24 7.27 -14.74
CA ALA A 394 24.77 6.54 -15.91
C ALA A 394 23.44 5.82 -15.65
N LEU A 395 23.26 5.23 -14.46
CA LEU A 395 22.02 4.57 -14.07
C LEU A 395 20.86 5.55 -13.95
N LYS A 396 21.08 6.72 -13.34
CA LYS A 396 20.08 7.80 -13.27
C LYS A 396 19.62 8.22 -14.66
N ALA A 397 20.55 8.57 -15.54
CA ALA A 397 20.23 8.99 -16.91
C ALA A 397 19.46 7.91 -17.69
N MET A 398 19.77 6.63 -17.46
CA MET A 398 19.07 5.51 -18.08
C MET A 398 17.61 5.42 -17.60
N PHE A 399 17.37 5.50 -16.28
CA PHE A 399 16.01 5.47 -15.73
C PHE A 399 15.21 6.69 -16.19
N GLU A 400 15.79 7.89 -16.13
CA GLU A 400 15.16 9.13 -16.56
C GLU A 400 14.74 9.07 -18.04
N SER A 401 15.63 8.61 -18.91
CA SER A 401 15.30 8.44 -20.34
C SER A 401 14.16 7.45 -20.55
N ALA A 402 14.16 6.32 -19.82
CA ALA A 402 13.14 5.28 -19.98
C ALA A 402 11.76 5.74 -19.46
N ILE A 403 11.70 6.37 -18.28
CA ILE A 403 10.43 6.86 -17.70
C ILE A 403 9.87 8.03 -18.50
N GLU A 404 10.71 8.89 -19.06
CA GLU A 404 10.29 9.94 -19.98
C GLU A 404 9.70 9.40 -21.28
N CYS A 405 10.29 8.35 -21.85
CA CYS A 405 9.73 7.66 -23.01
C CYS A 405 8.37 7.04 -22.68
N ALA A 406 8.24 6.39 -21.51
CA ALA A 406 6.98 5.82 -21.04
C ALA A 406 5.89 6.90 -20.91
N TRP A 407 6.24 8.04 -20.30
CA TRP A 407 5.33 9.18 -20.21
C TRP A 407 4.96 9.77 -21.58
N ALA A 408 5.92 9.91 -22.50
CA ALA A 408 5.67 10.47 -23.82
C ALA A 408 4.71 9.60 -24.65
N VAL A 409 4.78 8.28 -24.51
CA VAL A 409 3.94 7.32 -25.25
C VAL A 409 2.58 7.13 -24.59
N PHE A 410 2.54 6.91 -23.28
CA PHE A 410 1.33 6.44 -22.58
C PHE A 410 0.72 7.49 -21.65
N GLY A 411 1.45 8.56 -21.32
CA GLY A 411 0.98 9.65 -20.46
C GLY A 411 0.46 9.14 -19.10
N PRO A 412 -0.69 9.66 -18.62
CA PRO A 412 -1.31 9.21 -17.38
C PRO A 412 -1.62 7.72 -17.32
N ASN A 413 -1.79 7.05 -18.46
CA ASN A 413 -2.13 5.62 -18.53
C ASN A 413 -0.88 4.71 -18.55
N ALA A 414 0.32 5.26 -18.38
CA ALA A 414 1.54 4.46 -18.33
C ALA A 414 1.45 3.35 -17.27
N PHE A 415 1.81 2.13 -17.69
CA PHE A 415 1.81 0.92 -16.86
C PHE A 415 0.44 0.51 -16.29
N ARG A 416 -0.67 1.03 -16.83
CA ARG A 416 -2.03 0.60 -16.50
C ARG A 416 -2.51 -0.41 -17.52
N ARG A 417 -3.29 -1.38 -17.08
CA ARG A 417 -3.88 -2.37 -17.97
C ARG A 417 -5.12 -1.78 -18.66
N TRP A 418 -5.23 -2.03 -19.96
CA TRP A 418 -6.45 -1.80 -20.72
C TRP A 418 -7.30 -3.06 -20.69
N SER A 419 -8.59 -2.91 -20.40
CA SER A 419 -9.59 -3.96 -20.52
C SER A 419 -10.53 -3.61 -21.65
N ALA A 420 -10.55 -4.45 -22.69
CA ALA A 420 -11.52 -4.34 -23.78
C ALA A 420 -12.95 -4.43 -23.23
N GLY A 421 -13.85 -3.67 -23.86
CA GLY A 421 -15.25 -3.61 -23.46
C GLY A 421 -15.98 -4.95 -23.62
N ASP A 422 -16.97 -5.19 -22.77
CA ASP A 422 -17.89 -6.33 -22.88
C ASP A 422 -19.29 -5.86 -23.31
N ASP A 423 -20.24 -6.79 -23.44
CA ASP A 423 -21.63 -6.49 -23.80
C ASP A 423 -22.33 -5.51 -22.82
N ARG A 424 -21.76 -5.28 -21.62
CA ARG A 424 -22.31 -4.39 -20.59
C ARG A 424 -21.61 -3.03 -20.56
N GLY A 425 -20.40 -2.93 -21.10
CA GLY A 425 -19.59 -1.72 -21.20
C GLY A 425 -18.72 -1.73 -22.46
N PRO A 426 -19.29 -1.41 -23.64
CA PRO A 426 -18.63 -1.62 -24.95
C PRO A 426 -17.43 -0.69 -25.20
N GLU A 427 -17.27 0.37 -24.42
CA GLU A 427 -16.21 1.38 -24.59
C GLU A 427 -14.84 0.92 -24.07
N GLY A 428 -14.77 -0.17 -23.28
CA GLY A 428 -13.57 -0.57 -22.55
C GLY A 428 -13.18 0.42 -21.45
N HIS A 429 -12.17 0.08 -20.65
CA HIS A 429 -11.66 0.98 -19.62
C HIS A 429 -10.20 0.70 -19.25
N TRP A 430 -9.53 1.73 -18.72
CA TRP A 430 -8.22 1.60 -18.08
C TRP A 430 -8.40 1.29 -16.60
N GLU A 431 -7.59 0.37 -16.09
CA GLU A 431 -7.48 0.15 -14.65
C GLU A 431 -6.83 1.36 -13.98
N SER A 432 -7.28 1.70 -12.77
CA SER A 432 -6.73 2.84 -12.02
C SER A 432 -5.33 2.57 -11.45
N LYS A 433 -5.04 1.30 -11.13
CA LYS A 433 -3.81 0.86 -10.47
C LYS A 433 -2.68 0.60 -11.46
N LEU A 434 -1.46 0.86 -11.02
CA LEU A 434 -0.27 0.48 -11.77
C LEU A 434 -0.08 -1.03 -11.74
N ASN A 435 0.24 -1.60 -12.89
CA ASN A 435 0.52 -3.01 -13.06
C ASN A 435 2.04 -3.23 -13.10
N VAL A 436 2.57 -3.95 -12.11
CA VAL A 436 4.00 -4.23 -11.96
C VAL A 436 4.56 -5.01 -13.16
N ALA A 437 3.74 -5.86 -13.77
CA ALA A 437 4.14 -6.59 -14.97
C ALA A 437 4.38 -5.60 -16.13
N LEU A 438 3.42 -4.71 -16.39
CA LEU A 438 3.57 -3.69 -17.44
C LEU A 438 4.74 -2.73 -17.15
N TRP A 439 4.97 -2.39 -15.87
CA TRP A 439 6.15 -1.66 -15.43
C TRP A 439 7.45 -2.32 -15.87
N ASP A 440 7.63 -3.60 -15.51
CA ASP A 440 8.82 -4.35 -15.88
C ASP A 440 8.99 -4.39 -17.40
N THR A 441 7.92 -4.66 -18.15
CA THR A 441 7.96 -4.83 -19.62
C THR A 441 8.29 -3.52 -20.34
N ILE A 442 7.62 -2.42 -20.01
CA ILE A 442 7.79 -1.14 -20.71
C ILE A 442 9.15 -0.52 -20.38
N LEU A 443 9.50 -0.37 -19.10
CA LEU A 443 10.76 0.32 -18.76
C LEU A 443 11.98 -0.47 -19.21
N TYR A 444 11.98 -1.79 -19.00
CA TYR A 444 13.08 -2.65 -19.45
C TYR A 444 13.34 -2.48 -20.94
N THR A 445 12.29 -2.52 -21.78
CA THR A 445 12.44 -2.41 -23.23
C THR A 445 12.80 -1.00 -23.67
N PHE A 446 12.22 0.04 -23.08
CA PHE A 446 12.53 1.44 -23.42
C PHE A 446 13.97 1.83 -23.07
N ALA A 447 14.59 1.17 -22.09
CA ALA A 447 16.00 1.38 -21.75
C ALA A 447 16.99 0.90 -22.84
N PHE A 448 16.52 0.29 -23.94
CA PHE A 448 17.34 -0.04 -25.11
C PHE A 448 17.23 0.99 -26.25
N PHE A 449 16.38 2.01 -26.10
CA PHE A 449 16.13 3.01 -27.13
C PHE A 449 16.40 4.43 -26.64
N GLU A 450 16.74 5.31 -27.57
CA GLU A 450 16.84 6.73 -27.28
C GLU A 450 15.50 7.43 -27.52
N LYS A 451 15.25 8.52 -26.80
CA LYS A 451 14.04 9.35 -26.92
C LYS A 451 13.72 9.77 -28.35
N ARG A 452 14.74 10.08 -29.16
CA ARG A 452 14.59 10.45 -30.58
C ARG A 452 14.01 9.35 -31.47
N GLN A 453 14.13 8.09 -31.04
CA GLN A 453 13.60 6.93 -31.76
C GLN A 453 12.15 6.64 -31.34
N ILE A 454 11.79 6.94 -30.10
CA ILE A 454 10.47 6.62 -29.52
C ILE A 454 9.44 7.73 -29.80
N VAL A 455 9.78 8.99 -29.50
CA VAL A 455 8.82 10.10 -29.54
C VAL A 455 8.13 10.28 -30.91
N PRO A 456 8.83 10.18 -32.07
CA PRO A 456 8.19 10.36 -33.38
C PRO A 456 7.20 9.25 -33.79
N VAL A 457 7.21 8.12 -33.10
CA VAL A 457 6.33 6.97 -33.34
C VAL A 457 5.49 6.62 -32.12
N ALA A 458 5.36 7.56 -31.16
CA ALA A 458 4.67 7.32 -29.90
C ALA A 458 3.25 6.78 -30.10
N ASP A 459 2.49 7.32 -31.06
CA ASP A 459 1.15 6.83 -31.37
C ASP A 459 1.16 5.38 -31.88
N ALA A 460 2.10 5.03 -32.78
CA ALA A 460 2.21 3.67 -33.29
C ALA A 460 2.59 2.68 -32.19
N ILE A 461 3.52 3.05 -31.31
CA ILE A 461 3.91 2.24 -30.15
C ILE A 461 2.71 2.04 -29.22
N ARG A 462 1.93 3.10 -28.96
CA ARG A 462 0.74 3.03 -28.09
C ARG A 462 -0.30 2.06 -28.65
N GLU A 463 -0.57 2.11 -29.95
CA GLU A 463 -1.53 1.21 -30.61
C GLU A 463 -1.04 -0.25 -30.63
N GLU A 464 0.26 -0.50 -30.89
CA GLU A 464 0.82 -1.86 -30.83
C GLU A 464 0.69 -2.48 -29.43
N PHE A 465 0.86 -1.66 -28.38
CA PHE A 465 0.73 -2.14 -27.00
C PHE A 465 -0.74 -2.40 -26.62
N LEU A 466 -1.67 -1.57 -27.12
CA LEU A 466 -3.11 -1.77 -26.93
C LEU A 466 -3.59 -3.05 -27.64
N ASP A 467 -3.13 -3.30 -28.86
CA ASP A 467 -3.39 -4.53 -29.59
C ASP A 467 -2.88 -5.75 -28.80
N LEU A 468 -1.68 -5.67 -28.23
CA LEU A 468 -1.13 -6.73 -27.39
C LEU A 468 -1.97 -6.99 -26.12
N MET A 469 -2.51 -5.95 -25.50
CA MET A 469 -3.40 -6.08 -24.32
C MET A 469 -4.84 -6.50 -24.66
N SER A 470 -5.22 -6.48 -25.94
CA SER A 470 -6.60 -6.79 -26.36
C SER A 470 -6.71 -8.11 -27.10
N ASN A 471 -5.67 -8.48 -27.86
CA ASN A 471 -5.73 -9.55 -28.86
C ASN A 471 -4.73 -10.70 -28.58
N ASP A 472 -3.84 -10.57 -27.60
CA ASP A 472 -2.91 -11.63 -27.20
C ASP A 472 -3.30 -12.20 -25.83
N ASP A 473 -4.10 -13.27 -25.84
CA ASP A 473 -4.57 -13.96 -24.64
C ASP A 473 -3.42 -14.38 -23.70
N THR A 474 -2.26 -14.72 -24.26
CA THR A 474 -1.10 -15.14 -23.47
C THR A 474 -0.49 -13.95 -22.74
N PHE A 475 -0.30 -12.83 -23.43
CA PHE A 475 0.18 -11.61 -22.81
C PHE A 475 -0.79 -11.11 -21.72
N VAL A 476 -2.08 -11.12 -22.02
CA VAL A 476 -3.18 -10.71 -21.12
C VAL A 476 -3.23 -11.56 -19.84
N ASP A 477 -2.99 -12.87 -19.92
CA ASP A 477 -2.82 -13.73 -18.74
C ASP A 477 -1.55 -13.39 -17.96
N TYR A 478 -0.43 -13.17 -18.66
CA TYR A 478 0.89 -13.00 -18.05
C TYR A 478 1.07 -11.65 -17.35
N ILE A 479 0.26 -10.65 -17.68
CA ILE A 479 0.16 -9.39 -16.94
C ILE A 479 -0.90 -9.43 -15.82
N GLY A 480 -1.72 -10.48 -15.74
CA GLY A 480 -2.84 -10.57 -14.81
C GLY A 480 -2.61 -11.41 -13.55
N ARG A 481 -1.84 -12.51 -13.64
CA ARG A 481 -1.61 -13.41 -12.49
C ARG A 481 -0.16 -13.90 -12.42
N THR A 482 0.35 -14.15 -11.21
CA THR A 482 1.69 -14.75 -10.96
C THR A 482 2.77 -14.17 -11.89
N THR A 483 2.95 -12.86 -11.84
CA THR A 483 3.63 -12.08 -12.89
C THR A 483 5.16 -12.21 -12.85
N ASP A 484 5.69 -12.90 -11.85
CA ASP A 484 7.11 -13.07 -11.52
C ASP A 484 7.66 -14.44 -11.89
N LYS A 485 6.90 -15.28 -12.62
CA LYS A 485 7.44 -16.54 -13.16
C LYS A 485 8.42 -16.27 -14.32
N PRO A 486 9.56 -16.99 -14.42
CA PRO A 486 10.58 -16.72 -15.43
C PRO A 486 10.10 -16.78 -16.88
N ASP A 487 9.30 -17.78 -17.21
CA ASP A 487 8.67 -17.97 -18.53
C ASP A 487 7.76 -16.78 -18.88
N ARG A 488 6.98 -16.30 -17.90
CA ARG A 488 6.08 -15.16 -18.09
C ARG A 488 6.82 -13.85 -18.31
N VAL A 489 7.86 -13.58 -17.51
CA VAL A 489 8.70 -12.39 -17.66
C VAL A 489 9.39 -12.40 -19.03
N ARG A 490 9.95 -13.55 -19.43
CA ARG A 490 10.61 -13.71 -20.74
C ARG A 490 9.66 -13.45 -21.90
N TYR A 491 8.50 -14.12 -21.90
CA TYR A 491 7.50 -13.95 -22.96
C TYR A 491 7.08 -12.49 -23.09
N ARG A 492 6.75 -11.82 -21.98
CA ARG A 492 6.34 -10.40 -22.01
C ARG A 492 7.44 -9.50 -22.54
N ALA A 493 8.69 -9.73 -22.14
CA ALA A 493 9.83 -8.93 -22.59
C ALA A 493 10.13 -9.13 -24.08
N ASP A 494 10.20 -10.38 -24.54
CA ASP A 494 10.56 -10.72 -25.92
C ASP A 494 9.46 -10.34 -26.91
N THR A 495 8.20 -10.68 -26.62
CA THR A 495 7.06 -10.34 -27.49
C THR A 495 6.93 -8.83 -27.63
N TRP A 496 7.00 -8.08 -26.51
CA TRP A 496 6.90 -6.62 -26.59
C TRP A 496 8.09 -6.00 -27.32
N ARG A 497 9.31 -6.46 -27.04
CA ARG A 497 10.52 -5.96 -27.71
C ARG A 497 10.44 -6.14 -29.23
N GLN A 498 9.98 -7.29 -29.70
CA GLN A 498 9.82 -7.55 -31.14
C GLN A 498 8.86 -6.56 -31.80
N ARG A 499 7.70 -6.29 -31.17
CA ARG A 499 6.72 -5.33 -31.70
C ARG A 499 7.22 -3.90 -31.64
N LEU A 500 7.92 -3.53 -30.56
CA LEU A 500 8.53 -2.22 -30.41
C LEU A 500 9.62 -1.97 -31.46
N GLU A 501 10.51 -2.94 -31.69
CA GLU A 501 11.54 -2.84 -32.73
C GLU A 501 10.92 -2.66 -34.12
N ALA A 502 9.82 -3.36 -34.43
CA ALA A 502 9.08 -3.18 -35.68
C ALA A 502 8.44 -1.79 -35.79
N ALA A 503 7.90 -1.24 -34.70
CA ALA A 503 7.27 0.08 -34.68
C ALA A 503 8.26 1.26 -34.77
N VAL A 504 9.48 1.08 -34.25
CA VAL A 504 10.53 2.11 -34.22
C VAL A 504 11.28 2.24 -35.55
N VAL A 505 11.27 1.20 -36.39
CA VAL A 505 11.81 1.27 -37.76
C VAL A 505 10.83 2.03 -38.65
N VAL A 506 11.15 3.30 -38.95
CA VAL A 506 10.40 4.09 -39.93
C VAL A 506 11.31 4.40 -41.13
N PRO A 507 10.91 4.04 -42.37
CA PRO A 507 11.61 4.49 -43.57
C PRO A 507 11.55 6.02 -43.65
N ALA A 508 12.70 6.66 -43.83
CA ALA A 508 12.77 8.10 -44.04
C ALA A 508 11.95 8.50 -45.28
N GLY A 509 10.82 9.21 -45.10
CA GLY A 509 10.15 9.95 -46.18
C GLY A 509 8.63 9.87 -46.30
N GLU A 510 7.91 8.99 -45.60
CA GLU A 510 6.46 8.87 -45.81
C GLU A 510 5.62 9.75 -44.88
N VAL A 511 4.85 10.67 -45.48
CA VAL A 511 3.82 11.46 -44.80
C VAL A 511 2.71 10.51 -44.33
N ARG A 512 2.45 10.49 -43.02
CA ARG A 512 1.49 9.56 -42.38
C ARG A 512 0.04 10.03 -42.38
N ALA A 513 -0.23 11.24 -42.90
CA ALA A 513 -1.55 11.84 -42.93
C ALA A 513 -2.03 12.01 -44.38
N PHE A 514 -3.27 11.60 -44.64
CA PHE A 514 -3.92 11.89 -45.92
C PHE A 514 -4.19 13.39 -46.06
N SER A 515 -4.06 13.92 -47.28
CA SER A 515 -4.26 15.34 -47.54
C SER A 515 -5.71 15.77 -47.33
N ARG A 516 -5.92 17.02 -46.90
CA ARG A 516 -7.27 17.60 -46.78
C ARG A 516 -8.05 17.57 -48.10
N LYS A 517 -7.35 17.78 -49.23
CA LYS A 517 -7.95 17.71 -50.57
C LYS A 517 -8.52 16.33 -50.86
N LEU A 518 -7.75 15.27 -50.61
CA LEU A 518 -8.20 13.89 -50.78
C LEU A 518 -9.44 13.57 -49.91
N LYS A 519 -9.50 14.12 -48.70
CA LYS A 519 -10.66 13.98 -47.82
C LYS A 519 -11.92 14.66 -48.37
N GLU A 520 -11.77 15.88 -48.90
CA GLU A 520 -12.87 16.62 -49.55
C GLU A 520 -13.34 15.91 -50.81
N ASP A 521 -12.41 15.36 -51.62
CA ASP A 521 -12.71 14.57 -52.82
C ASP A 521 -13.47 13.27 -52.48
N LEU A 522 -13.04 12.53 -51.44
CA LEU A 522 -13.72 11.32 -50.97
C LEU A 522 -15.13 11.60 -50.44
N HIS A 523 -15.31 12.67 -49.67
CA HIS A 523 -16.63 13.07 -49.17
C HIS A 523 -17.58 13.51 -50.28
N ALA A 524 -17.08 14.23 -51.28
CA ALA A 524 -17.88 14.64 -52.44
C ALA A 524 -18.28 13.46 -53.33
N ALA A 525 -17.43 12.43 -53.43
CA ALA A 525 -17.70 11.22 -54.21
C ALA A 525 -18.70 10.29 -53.51
N ASP A 526 -18.47 9.96 -52.24
CA ASP A 526 -19.36 9.15 -51.42
C ASP A 526 -19.30 9.60 -49.95
N PRO A 527 -20.29 10.38 -49.49
CA PRO A 527 -20.37 10.87 -48.11
C PRO A 527 -20.89 9.79 -47.16
N THR A 528 -20.49 8.53 -47.33
CA THR A 528 -20.90 7.40 -46.48
C THR A 528 -19.70 6.89 -45.69
N CYS A 529 -19.88 6.67 -44.39
CA CYS A 529 -18.82 6.09 -43.57
C CYS A 529 -18.62 4.61 -43.91
N ALA A 530 -17.38 4.24 -44.26
CA ALA A 530 -17.00 2.86 -44.59
C ALA A 530 -17.03 1.86 -43.41
N ILE A 531 -17.37 2.31 -42.18
CA ILE A 531 -17.45 1.46 -40.98
C ILE A 531 -18.90 1.18 -40.62
N CYS A 532 -19.68 2.23 -40.35
CA CYS A 532 -21.07 2.10 -39.91
C CYS A 532 -22.09 2.19 -41.04
N SER A 533 -21.64 2.47 -42.27
CA SER A 533 -22.49 2.68 -43.46
C SER A 533 -23.52 3.82 -43.30
N GLN A 534 -23.30 4.75 -42.36
CA GLN A 534 -24.13 5.94 -42.17
C GLN A 534 -23.56 7.16 -42.90
N HIS A 535 -24.44 8.10 -43.24
CA HIS A 535 -24.07 9.31 -43.95
C HIS A 535 -23.23 10.27 -43.09
N VAL A 536 -22.26 10.94 -43.71
CA VAL A 536 -21.39 11.96 -43.13
C VAL A 536 -21.87 13.33 -43.63
N HIS A 537 -22.45 14.14 -42.75
CA HIS A 537 -23.06 15.42 -43.15
C HIS A 537 -22.06 16.49 -43.58
N ALA A 538 -20.89 16.55 -42.93
CA ALA A 538 -19.83 17.48 -43.31
C ALA A 538 -18.48 16.75 -43.41
N PRO A 539 -17.57 17.14 -44.33
CA PRO A 539 -16.21 16.60 -44.36
C PRO A 539 -15.52 16.76 -43.01
N GLN A 540 -15.87 17.79 -42.23
CA GLN A 540 -15.30 18.05 -40.91
C GLN A 540 -15.57 16.89 -39.93
N ASP A 541 -16.70 16.20 -40.05
CA ASP A 541 -17.15 15.13 -39.15
C ASP A 541 -16.56 13.75 -39.50
N ALA A 542 -15.80 13.68 -40.59
CA ALA A 542 -15.08 12.49 -41.01
C ALA A 542 -13.57 12.54 -40.72
N GLU A 543 -12.93 11.39 -40.79
CA GLU A 543 -11.49 11.15 -40.89
C GLU A 543 -11.23 10.29 -42.14
N VAL A 544 -9.99 10.31 -42.61
CA VAL A 544 -9.54 9.39 -43.68
C VAL A 544 -8.65 8.36 -43.02
N ASP A 545 -9.06 7.11 -43.14
CA ASP A 545 -8.42 5.95 -42.54
C ASP A 545 -7.77 5.07 -43.60
N HIS A 546 -6.78 4.28 -43.21
CA HIS A 546 -6.17 3.31 -44.09
C HIS A 546 -7.03 2.05 -44.21
N ILE A 547 -7.26 1.53 -45.42
CA ILE A 547 -7.96 0.26 -45.63
C ILE A 547 -7.16 -0.88 -45.02
N LYS A 548 -5.87 -0.96 -45.37
CA LYS A 548 -4.83 -1.74 -44.70
C LYS A 548 -4.08 -0.80 -43.75
N HIS A 549 -4.14 -1.07 -42.45
CA HIS A 549 -3.54 -0.21 -41.43
C HIS A 549 -2.06 0.07 -41.71
N TYR A 550 -1.65 1.33 -41.45
CA TYR A 550 -0.29 1.80 -41.67
C TYR A 550 0.75 0.92 -40.94
N TRP A 551 0.52 0.59 -39.68
CA TRP A 551 1.40 -0.27 -38.87
C TRP A 551 1.48 -1.73 -39.36
N ARG A 552 0.55 -2.18 -40.22
CA ARG A 552 0.64 -3.47 -40.94
C ARG A 552 1.30 -3.33 -42.33
N GLY A 553 2.01 -2.23 -42.58
CA GLY A 553 2.62 -1.92 -43.88
C GLY A 553 1.59 -1.47 -44.92
N GLY A 554 0.64 -0.62 -44.52
CA GLY A 554 -0.28 0.06 -45.42
C GLY A 554 0.26 1.42 -45.84
N ALA A 555 0.38 1.68 -47.15
CA ALA A 555 0.90 2.95 -47.64
C ALA A 555 -0.12 4.09 -47.51
N THR A 556 0.33 5.32 -47.30
CA THR A 556 -0.53 6.53 -47.28
C THR A 556 -0.79 7.03 -48.70
N ILE A 557 -1.53 6.23 -49.48
CA ILE A 557 -1.89 6.49 -50.88
C ILE A 557 -3.42 6.50 -51.06
N PRO A 558 -3.98 7.25 -52.04
CA PRO A 558 -5.43 7.32 -52.25
C PRO A 558 -6.14 5.96 -52.35
N GLU A 559 -5.47 4.95 -52.92
CA GLU A 559 -6.01 3.59 -53.10
C GLU A 559 -6.16 2.83 -51.78
N ASN A 560 -5.43 3.25 -50.74
CA ASN A 560 -5.52 2.71 -49.40
C ASN A 560 -6.33 3.62 -48.47
N ALA A 561 -7.02 4.64 -48.99
CA ALA A 561 -7.80 5.58 -48.19
C ALA A 561 -9.28 5.21 -48.14
N ARG A 562 -9.93 5.38 -46.99
CA ARG A 562 -11.39 5.28 -46.85
C ARG A 562 -11.93 6.37 -45.93
N LEU A 563 -13.14 6.86 -46.23
CA LEU A 563 -13.82 7.86 -45.43
C LEU A 563 -14.54 7.20 -44.24
N THR A 564 -14.31 7.70 -43.03
CA THR A 564 -14.92 7.16 -41.80
C THR A 564 -15.39 8.30 -40.90
N HIS A 565 -16.47 8.11 -40.11
CA HIS A 565 -16.76 9.07 -39.04
C HIS A 565 -15.60 9.10 -38.05
N ARG A 566 -15.29 10.26 -37.48
CA ARG A 566 -14.26 10.38 -36.44
C ARG A 566 -14.48 9.39 -35.30
N HIS A 567 -15.72 9.29 -34.82
CA HIS A 567 -16.06 8.38 -33.73
C HIS A 567 -15.93 6.90 -34.15
N CYS A 568 -16.41 6.52 -35.34
CA CYS A 568 -16.29 5.15 -35.82
C CYS A 568 -14.82 4.74 -36.06
N ASN A 569 -14.00 5.66 -36.59
CA ASN A 569 -12.58 5.42 -36.80
C ASN A 569 -11.86 5.17 -35.47
N ARG A 570 -12.16 6.00 -34.47
CA ARG A 570 -11.60 5.92 -33.13
C ARG A 570 -12.11 4.69 -32.35
N ALA A 571 -13.36 4.28 -32.58
CA ALA A 571 -13.93 3.06 -32.01
C ALA A 571 -13.37 1.78 -32.65
N ARG A 572 -12.71 1.86 -33.81
CA ARG A 572 -12.16 0.70 -34.52
C ARG A 572 -10.81 0.23 -33.99
N GLY A 573 -10.10 1.05 -33.22
CA GLY A 573 -8.94 0.61 -32.43
C GLY A 573 -9.30 -0.31 -31.26
N GLY A 574 -10.59 -0.66 -31.09
CA GLY A 574 -11.12 -1.51 -30.04
C GLY A 574 -12.00 -2.66 -30.53
N ARG A 575 -11.72 -3.27 -31.69
CA ARG A 575 -12.33 -4.53 -32.13
C ARG A 575 -11.32 -5.56 -32.60
#